data_AF-A0A1F7HGF9-F1
#
_entry.id   AF-A0A1F7HGF9-F1
#
_cell.length_a   1.000
_cell.length_b   1.000
_cell.length_c   1.000
_cell.angle_alpha   90.00
_cell.angle_beta   90.00
_cell.angle_gamma   90.00
#
_symmetry.space_group_name_H-M   'P 1'
#
loop_
_entity.id
_entity.type
_entity.pdbx_description
1 polymer ?
#
loop_
_entity_poly.entity_id
_entity_poly.type
_entity_poly.pdbx_seq_one_letter_code
_entity_poly.pdbx_strand_id
1 'polypeptide(L)'
;MAKFFQRFAVILYAILIALLALYSFSLTDPNITFVNHALWTNFRNVMVDFGYYDRPHSWLAFIALIIALFSFHMYFVKHAKKYAPLHIALVAGLILIFAYPFLSRDLFNYMFDARILTTYGANPYTHRAADFPADSWLRFMHWTHRPYPYGPIFLPLTLIPSLLSFGKFAMGFILFKLLFVVAYVFTVLTLQKRDRTWAIFFATHPLVLIEGLVNGHNDLISVWFGLMGLLALKNRLAATALFGLSAGIKYFTSALFALLIPLKRNVGRYIAFAGVTAPVLYISLTGEPQSWYYLNFLIFIPYFFGGLSSTYIFSFGLLMSYYPFIALGDWGRPGNTELKHMIIIIFALLQIAHYFFMKKFSRRWSFMRKGA
;
A
#
# COMPACT_ATOMS: atom_id res chain seq x y z
N MET A 1 -23.71 -13.02 23.59
CA MET A 1 -23.78 -11.61 23.12
C MET A 1 -22.43 -11.06 22.61
N ALA A 2 -21.32 -11.12 23.38
CA ALA A 2 -20.02 -10.55 22.94
C ALA A 2 -19.45 -11.16 21.63
N LYS A 3 -19.54 -12.49 21.44
CA LYS A 3 -19.11 -13.16 20.20
C LYS A 3 -19.97 -12.76 18.98
N PHE A 4 -21.25 -12.43 19.19
CA PHE A 4 -22.14 -11.98 18.12
C PHE A 4 -21.70 -10.61 17.60
N PHE A 5 -21.45 -9.64 18.48
CA PHE A 5 -20.94 -8.32 18.11
C PHE A 5 -19.58 -8.39 17.39
N GLN A 6 -18.68 -9.28 17.81
CA GLN A 6 -17.41 -9.49 17.13
C GLN A 6 -17.61 -9.99 15.68
N ARG A 7 -18.45 -11.02 15.48
CA ARG A 7 -18.75 -11.53 14.14
C ARG A 7 -19.42 -10.47 13.27
N PHE A 8 -20.35 -9.72 13.84
CA PHE A 8 -21.04 -8.64 13.14
C PHE A 8 -20.07 -7.54 12.68
N ALA A 9 -19.12 -7.13 13.53
CA ALA A 9 -18.10 -6.15 13.14
C ALA A 9 -17.20 -6.65 11.98
N VAL A 10 -16.83 -7.93 11.96
CA VAL A 10 -16.06 -8.51 10.85
C VAL A 10 -16.89 -8.58 9.57
N ILE A 11 -18.18 -8.90 9.65
CA ILE A 11 -19.08 -8.91 8.49
C ILE A 11 -19.21 -7.50 7.91
N LEU A 12 -19.47 -6.48 8.74
CA LEU A 12 -19.55 -5.10 8.26
C LEU A 12 -18.22 -4.63 7.64
N TYR A 13 -17.09 -5.01 8.23
CA TYR A 13 -15.79 -4.75 7.64
C TYR A 13 -15.62 -5.46 6.29
N ALA A 14 -16.03 -6.72 6.17
CA ALA A 14 -15.99 -7.45 4.90
C ALA A 14 -16.83 -6.76 3.82
N ILE A 15 -18.02 -6.27 4.17
CA ILE A 15 -18.87 -5.47 3.27
C ILE A 15 -18.14 -4.19 2.85
N LEU A 16 -17.52 -3.47 3.79
CA LEU A 16 -16.74 -2.27 3.48
C LEU A 16 -15.57 -2.58 2.52
N ILE A 17 -14.86 -3.69 2.72
CA ILE A 17 -13.79 -4.11 1.81
C ILE A 17 -14.34 -4.51 0.43
N ALA A 18 -15.51 -5.14 0.36
CA ALA A 18 -16.18 -5.44 -0.90
C ALA A 18 -16.62 -4.17 -1.63
N LEU A 19 -17.13 -3.17 -0.91
CA LEU A 19 -17.46 -1.85 -1.47
C LEU A 19 -16.21 -1.12 -1.97
N LEU A 20 -15.08 -1.23 -1.28
CA LEU A 20 -13.79 -0.71 -1.78
C LEU A 20 -13.36 -1.43 -3.06
N ALA A 21 -13.46 -2.76 -3.11
CA ALA A 21 -13.15 -3.53 -4.31
C ALA A 21 -14.07 -3.16 -5.47
N LEU A 22 -15.37 -2.96 -5.22
CA LEU A 22 -16.32 -2.50 -6.22
C LEU A 22 -15.97 -1.08 -6.71
N TYR A 23 -15.81 -0.13 -5.79
CA TYR A 23 -15.46 1.26 -6.09
C TYR A 23 -14.17 1.35 -6.90
N SER A 24 -13.21 0.45 -6.68
CA SER A 24 -11.96 0.46 -7.45
C SER A 24 -12.16 0.35 -8.96
N PHE A 25 -13.30 -0.16 -9.44
CA PHE A 25 -13.61 -0.17 -10.88
C PHE A 25 -14.12 1.17 -11.42
N SER A 26 -14.41 2.17 -10.58
CA SER A 26 -14.94 3.48 -11.02
C SER A 26 -13.96 4.24 -11.92
N LEU A 27 -12.67 4.09 -11.67
CA LEU A 27 -11.58 4.67 -12.49
C LEU A 27 -10.86 3.58 -13.30
N THR A 28 -11.63 2.62 -13.80
CA THR A 28 -11.11 1.57 -14.69
C THR A 28 -10.88 2.09 -16.11
N ASP A 29 -9.87 1.54 -16.77
CA ASP A 29 -9.54 1.95 -18.13
C ASP A 29 -10.64 1.47 -19.10
N PRO A 30 -11.25 2.33 -19.92
CA PRO A 30 -12.30 1.92 -20.85
C PRO A 30 -11.84 0.86 -21.87
N ASN A 31 -10.54 0.78 -22.17
CA ASN A 31 -10.00 -0.21 -23.09
C ASN A 31 -9.69 -1.55 -22.42
N ILE A 32 -9.89 -1.70 -21.11
CA ILE A 32 -9.64 -2.97 -20.43
C ILE A 32 -10.78 -3.98 -20.63
N THR A 33 -10.42 -5.26 -20.76
CA THR A 33 -11.37 -6.37 -20.89
C THR A 33 -10.87 -7.56 -20.08
N PHE A 34 -11.46 -7.79 -18.91
CA PHE A 34 -11.15 -8.99 -18.11
C PHE A 34 -11.87 -10.23 -18.64
N VAL A 35 -13.12 -10.06 -19.06
CA VAL A 35 -13.97 -11.13 -19.59
C VAL A 35 -14.64 -10.62 -20.86
N ASN A 36 -14.58 -11.41 -21.94
CA ASN A 36 -15.27 -11.09 -23.19
C ASN A 36 -16.76 -11.47 -23.08
N HIS A 37 -17.54 -10.67 -22.34
CA HIS A 37 -18.95 -10.92 -22.10
C HIS A 37 -19.72 -9.62 -21.88
N ALA A 38 -20.97 -9.53 -22.33
CA ALA A 38 -21.79 -8.32 -22.24
C ALA A 38 -21.97 -7.82 -20.79
N LEU A 39 -22.06 -8.74 -19.82
CA LEU A 39 -22.14 -8.39 -18.39
C LEU A 39 -20.92 -7.59 -17.92
N TRP A 40 -19.70 -7.93 -18.40
CA TRP A 40 -18.50 -7.16 -18.07
C TRP A 40 -18.60 -5.76 -18.67
N THR A 41 -18.99 -5.64 -19.94
CA THR A 41 -19.12 -4.34 -20.61
C THR A 41 -20.14 -3.44 -19.92
N ASN A 42 -21.32 -3.98 -19.59
CA ASN A 42 -22.37 -3.23 -18.89
C ASN A 42 -21.90 -2.77 -17.51
N PHE A 43 -21.29 -3.67 -16.73
CA PHE A 43 -20.72 -3.32 -15.43
C PHE A 43 -19.64 -2.24 -15.54
N ARG A 44 -18.65 -2.43 -16.43
CA ARG A 44 -17.57 -1.49 -16.64
C ARG A 44 -18.09 -0.11 -17.04
N ASN A 45 -19.05 -0.04 -17.96
CA ASN A 45 -19.61 1.23 -18.40
C ASN A 45 -20.29 1.97 -17.26
N VAL A 46 -21.12 1.30 -16.44
CA VAL A 46 -21.73 1.93 -15.24
C VAL A 46 -20.66 2.48 -14.29
N MET A 47 -19.59 1.71 -14.05
CA MET A 47 -18.51 2.16 -13.18
C MET A 47 -17.73 3.33 -13.78
N VAL A 48 -17.44 3.30 -15.08
CA VAL A 48 -16.77 4.38 -15.81
C VAL A 48 -17.62 5.65 -15.81
N ASP A 49 -18.93 5.53 -16.06
CA ASP A 49 -19.88 6.65 -15.99
C ASP A 49 -19.84 7.29 -14.60
N PHE A 50 -19.90 6.48 -13.54
CA PHE A 50 -19.80 6.96 -12.17
C PHE A 50 -18.46 7.66 -11.87
N GLY A 51 -17.32 7.06 -12.23
CA GLY A 51 -16.01 7.60 -11.85
C GLY A 51 -15.49 8.73 -12.73
N TYR A 52 -15.69 8.66 -14.04
CA TYR A 52 -15.16 9.65 -14.99
C TYR A 52 -16.13 10.79 -15.30
N TYR A 53 -17.44 10.53 -15.26
CA TYR A 53 -18.48 11.48 -15.67
C TYR A 53 -19.30 12.01 -14.48
N ASP A 54 -19.44 11.26 -13.39
CA ASP A 54 -20.02 11.72 -12.12
C ASP A 54 -18.98 11.89 -10.99
N ARG A 55 -17.91 12.63 -11.31
CA ARG A 55 -16.77 12.85 -10.42
C ARG A 55 -17.12 13.40 -9.04
N PRO A 56 -18.07 14.36 -8.87
CA PRO A 56 -18.43 14.85 -7.55
C PRO A 56 -18.95 13.72 -6.63
N HIS A 57 -19.84 12.86 -7.12
CA HIS A 57 -20.36 11.75 -6.32
C HIS A 57 -19.32 10.62 -6.15
N SER A 58 -18.51 10.34 -7.17
CA SER A 58 -17.39 9.40 -7.05
C SER A 58 -16.41 9.85 -5.96
N TRP A 59 -16.08 11.14 -5.90
CA TRP A 59 -15.22 11.69 -4.86
C TRP A 59 -15.85 11.58 -3.46
N LEU A 60 -17.13 11.89 -3.31
CA LEU A 60 -17.84 11.73 -2.03
C LEU A 60 -17.87 10.26 -1.58
N ALA A 61 -18.10 9.34 -2.50
CA ALA A 61 -18.05 7.90 -2.22
C ALA A 61 -16.64 7.47 -1.77
N PHE A 62 -15.59 7.97 -2.43
CA PHE A 62 -14.21 7.73 -2.00
C PHE A 62 -13.96 8.26 -0.59
N ILE A 63 -14.29 9.52 -0.29
CA ILE A 63 -14.14 10.07 1.06
C ILE A 63 -14.85 9.19 2.09
N ALA A 64 -16.10 8.81 1.83
CA ALA A 64 -16.89 7.99 2.73
C ALA A 64 -16.21 6.63 3.00
N LEU A 65 -15.67 5.99 1.96
CA LEU A 65 -14.90 4.76 2.08
C LEU A 65 -13.64 4.97 2.93
N ILE A 66 -12.87 6.03 2.71
CA ILE A 66 -11.64 6.29 3.47
C ILE A 66 -11.97 6.56 4.95
N ILE A 67 -12.98 7.39 5.25
CA ILE A 67 -13.43 7.63 6.62
C ILE A 67 -13.87 6.33 7.30
N ALA A 68 -14.65 5.50 6.60
CA ALA A 68 -15.09 4.21 7.12
C ALA A 68 -13.91 3.27 7.38
N LEU A 69 -12.93 3.20 6.47
CA LEU A 69 -11.72 2.37 6.62
C LEU A 69 -10.90 2.80 7.85
N PHE A 70 -10.65 4.09 8.03
CA PHE A 70 -9.95 4.59 9.23
C PHE A 70 -10.76 4.35 10.50
N SER A 71 -12.08 4.49 10.47
CA SER A 71 -12.96 4.22 11.61
C SER A 71 -12.90 2.75 12.03
N PHE A 72 -13.01 1.81 11.08
CA PHE A 72 -12.85 0.38 11.33
C PHE A 72 -11.43 0.03 11.79
N HIS A 73 -10.40 0.62 11.17
CA HIS A 73 -9.02 0.44 11.58
C HIS A 73 -8.81 0.82 13.05
N MET A 74 -9.21 2.04 13.45
CA MET A 74 -9.10 2.50 14.83
C MET A 74 -9.92 1.62 15.78
N TYR A 75 -11.12 1.21 15.38
CA TYR A 75 -11.96 0.30 16.15
C TYR A 75 -11.28 -1.06 16.39
N PHE A 76 -10.73 -1.68 15.35
CA PHE A 76 -10.05 -2.97 15.46
C PHE A 76 -8.78 -2.85 16.27
N VAL A 77 -7.95 -1.82 16.07
CA VAL A 77 -6.73 -1.58 16.84
C VAL A 77 -7.05 -1.40 18.33
N LYS A 78 -8.05 -0.60 18.67
CA LYS A 78 -8.52 -0.42 20.07
C LYS A 78 -8.95 -1.73 20.71
N HIS A 79 -9.48 -2.65 19.92
CA HIS A 79 -10.02 -3.94 20.37
C HIS A 79 -9.19 -5.13 19.89
N ALA A 80 -7.90 -4.94 19.58
CA ALA A 80 -7.11 -5.93 18.84
C ALA A 80 -7.09 -7.32 19.50
N LYS A 81 -7.11 -7.37 20.85
CA LYS A 81 -7.16 -8.62 21.62
C LYS A 81 -8.40 -9.48 21.36
N LYS A 82 -9.50 -8.88 20.88
CA LYS A 82 -10.79 -9.53 20.62
C LYS A 82 -10.88 -10.20 19.24
N TYR A 83 -9.97 -9.88 18.33
CA TYR A 83 -10.05 -10.31 16.93
C TYR A 83 -8.83 -11.15 16.54
N ALA A 84 -9.04 -12.08 15.61
CA ALA A 84 -7.96 -12.87 15.02
C ALA A 84 -7.36 -12.08 13.84
N PRO A 85 -6.10 -11.59 13.94
CA PRO A 85 -5.52 -10.74 12.89
C PRO A 85 -5.45 -11.44 11.54
N LEU A 86 -5.08 -12.72 11.55
CA LEU A 86 -5.02 -13.54 10.34
C LEU A 86 -6.39 -13.69 9.66
N HIS A 87 -7.48 -13.84 10.43
CA HIS A 87 -8.82 -13.94 9.86
C HIS A 87 -9.22 -12.63 9.15
N ILE A 88 -8.97 -11.48 9.77
CA ILE A 88 -9.22 -10.17 9.16
C ILE A 88 -8.39 -10.00 7.88
N ALA A 89 -7.10 -10.38 7.94
CA ALA A 89 -6.22 -10.29 6.78
C ALA A 89 -6.68 -11.21 5.62
N LEU A 90 -7.11 -12.44 5.92
CA LEU A 90 -7.65 -13.33 4.90
C LEU A 90 -8.93 -12.78 4.28
N VAL A 91 -9.87 -12.28 5.09
CA VAL A 91 -11.08 -11.63 4.58
C VAL A 91 -10.74 -10.46 3.67
N ALA A 92 -9.84 -9.56 4.09
CA ALA A 92 -9.46 -8.41 3.29
C ALA A 92 -8.73 -8.82 2.00
N GLY A 93 -7.74 -9.71 2.10
CA GLY A 93 -6.93 -10.16 0.98
C GLY A 93 -7.72 -10.94 -0.08
N LEU A 94 -8.62 -11.84 0.35
CA LEU A 94 -9.45 -12.62 -0.58
C LEU A 94 -10.46 -11.78 -1.36
N ILE A 95 -10.91 -10.65 -0.79
CA ILE A 95 -11.79 -9.71 -1.49
C ILE A 95 -10.96 -8.79 -2.40
N LEU A 96 -9.88 -8.19 -1.87
CA LEU A 96 -9.07 -7.20 -2.58
C LEU A 96 -8.18 -7.78 -3.68
N ILE A 97 -8.02 -9.11 -3.76
CA ILE A 97 -7.41 -9.76 -4.92
C ILE A 97 -8.14 -9.41 -6.23
N PHE A 98 -9.44 -9.15 -6.16
CA PHE A 98 -10.27 -8.75 -7.30
C PHE A 98 -10.34 -7.23 -7.52
N ALA A 99 -9.76 -6.42 -6.62
CA ALA A 99 -9.81 -4.98 -6.74
C ALA A 99 -8.90 -4.48 -7.88
N TYR A 100 -9.39 -3.51 -8.63
CA TYR A 100 -8.71 -2.86 -9.74
C TYR A 100 -7.72 -1.79 -9.22
N PRO A 101 -6.49 -1.70 -9.76
CA PRO A 101 -5.50 -0.70 -9.35
C PRO A 101 -5.87 0.68 -9.93
N PHE A 102 -6.72 1.41 -9.22
CA PHE A 102 -7.40 2.58 -9.74
C PHE A 102 -6.66 3.90 -9.50
N LEU A 103 -5.71 3.93 -8.56
CA LEU A 103 -4.92 5.12 -8.24
C LEU A 103 -3.51 5.08 -8.85
N SER A 104 -3.11 3.93 -9.43
CA SER A 104 -1.79 3.73 -10.02
C SER A 104 -1.86 2.67 -11.11
N ARG A 105 -1.01 2.81 -12.14
CA ARG A 105 -0.88 1.85 -13.26
C ARG A 105 0.29 0.88 -13.08
N ASP A 106 0.98 0.96 -11.95
CA ASP A 106 2.21 0.21 -11.68
C ASP A 106 2.03 -1.30 -11.82
N LEU A 107 0.91 -1.86 -11.34
CA LEU A 107 0.64 -3.29 -11.48
C LEU A 107 0.68 -3.76 -12.94
N PHE A 108 0.11 -2.98 -13.87
CA PHE A 108 0.14 -3.32 -15.30
C PHE A 108 1.53 -3.22 -15.89
N ASN A 109 2.33 -2.25 -15.44
CA ASN A 109 3.74 -2.17 -15.81
C ASN A 109 4.49 -3.41 -15.31
N TYR A 110 4.30 -3.83 -14.04
CA TYR A 110 4.99 -5.01 -13.50
C TYR A 110 4.65 -6.29 -14.27
N MET A 111 3.38 -6.41 -14.67
CA MET A 111 2.91 -7.51 -15.52
C MET A 111 3.61 -7.49 -16.88
N PHE A 112 3.70 -6.33 -17.52
CA PHE A 112 4.34 -6.21 -18.83
C PHE A 112 5.87 -6.35 -18.74
N ASP A 113 6.51 -5.80 -17.71
CA ASP A 113 7.95 -5.94 -17.46
C ASP A 113 8.36 -7.42 -17.34
N ALA A 114 7.57 -8.22 -16.62
CA ALA A 114 7.77 -9.67 -16.57
C ALA A 114 7.46 -10.36 -17.91
N ARG A 115 6.48 -9.85 -18.66
CA ARG A 115 6.11 -10.34 -20.00
C ARG A 115 7.21 -10.12 -21.03
N ILE A 116 7.94 -9.00 -20.98
CA ILE A 116 9.12 -8.73 -21.82
C ILE A 116 10.10 -9.91 -21.75
N LEU A 117 10.38 -10.40 -20.55
CA LEU A 117 11.24 -11.57 -20.38
C LEU A 117 10.55 -12.90 -20.73
N THR A 118 9.36 -13.14 -20.17
CA THR A 118 8.71 -14.46 -20.21
C THR A 118 8.04 -14.80 -21.54
N THR A 119 7.62 -13.79 -22.31
CA THR A 119 6.96 -13.98 -23.62
C THR A 119 7.89 -13.63 -24.77
N TYR A 120 8.70 -12.57 -24.65
CA TYR A 120 9.55 -12.09 -25.75
C TYR A 120 11.01 -12.52 -25.63
N GLY A 121 11.44 -13.11 -24.50
CA GLY A 121 12.84 -13.47 -24.26
C GLY A 121 13.78 -12.26 -24.19
N ALA A 122 13.23 -11.05 -24.05
CA ALA A 122 13.98 -9.80 -24.04
C ALA A 122 14.30 -9.35 -22.61
N ASN A 123 15.32 -8.51 -22.46
CA ASN A 123 15.71 -7.98 -21.16
C ASN A 123 14.89 -6.70 -20.84
N PRO A 124 14.03 -6.69 -19.80
CA PRO A 124 13.23 -5.52 -19.44
C PRO A 124 14.05 -4.34 -18.89
N TYR A 125 15.34 -4.54 -18.56
CA TYR A 125 16.25 -3.44 -18.23
C TYR A 125 16.71 -2.64 -19.46
N THR A 126 16.59 -3.21 -20.67
CA THR A 126 17.01 -2.55 -21.92
C THR A 126 15.88 -2.35 -22.90
N HIS A 127 14.75 -3.04 -22.73
CA HIS A 127 13.57 -2.92 -23.57
C HIS A 127 12.40 -2.37 -22.76
N ARG A 128 11.56 -1.60 -23.45
CA ARG A 128 10.34 -0.98 -22.91
C ARG A 128 9.11 -1.62 -23.55
N ALA A 129 7.94 -1.42 -22.94
CA ALA A 129 6.71 -1.99 -23.49
C ALA A 129 6.40 -1.50 -24.91
N ALA A 130 6.72 -0.24 -25.23
CA ALA A 130 6.54 0.35 -26.55
C ALA A 130 7.35 -0.33 -27.68
N ASP A 131 8.36 -1.15 -27.35
CA ASP A 131 9.14 -1.88 -28.35
C ASP A 131 8.37 -3.10 -28.90
N PHE A 132 7.19 -3.42 -28.34
CA PHE A 132 6.32 -4.53 -28.73
C PHE A 132 4.93 -4.05 -29.19
N PRO A 133 4.83 -3.23 -30.27
CA PRO A 133 3.61 -2.52 -30.65
C PRO A 133 2.42 -3.43 -31.04
N ALA A 134 2.69 -4.69 -31.39
CA ALA A 134 1.65 -5.68 -31.69
C ALA A 134 0.98 -6.27 -30.44
N ASP A 135 1.48 -6.00 -29.23
CA ASP A 135 0.88 -6.55 -28.01
C ASP A 135 -0.41 -5.82 -27.63
N SER A 136 -1.50 -6.58 -27.54
CA SER A 136 -2.82 -6.07 -27.19
C SER A 136 -2.92 -5.44 -25.78
N TRP A 137 -1.98 -5.68 -24.87
CA TRP A 137 -2.00 -5.11 -23.53
C TRP A 137 -1.63 -3.62 -23.52
N LEU A 138 -0.95 -3.14 -24.57
CA LEU A 138 -0.58 -1.73 -24.68
C LEU A 138 -1.78 -0.77 -24.69
N ARG A 139 -2.97 -1.25 -25.09
CA ARG A 139 -4.20 -0.44 -25.23
C ARG A 139 -4.72 0.22 -23.93
N PHE A 140 -4.29 -0.27 -22.78
CA PHE A 140 -4.68 0.26 -21.45
C PHE A 140 -3.46 0.63 -20.58
N MET A 141 -2.25 0.54 -21.14
CA MET A 141 -1.01 0.89 -20.43
C MET A 141 -0.68 2.37 -20.60
N HIS A 142 0.05 2.93 -19.63
CA HIS A 142 0.45 4.34 -19.64
C HIS A 142 1.99 4.48 -19.74
N TRP A 143 2.75 3.81 -18.88
CA TRP A 143 4.21 3.97 -18.80
C TRP A 143 4.96 3.08 -19.79
N THR A 144 4.56 3.12 -21.07
CA THR A 144 5.10 2.24 -22.11
C THR A 144 6.48 2.66 -22.62
N HIS A 145 6.91 3.89 -22.31
CA HIS A 145 8.08 4.53 -22.88
C HIS A 145 9.40 4.25 -22.14
N ARG A 146 9.34 3.64 -20.94
CA ARG A 146 10.51 3.43 -20.06
C ARG A 146 10.86 1.94 -19.90
N PRO A 147 12.15 1.61 -19.70
CA PRO A 147 12.56 0.28 -19.23
C PRO A 147 12.27 0.11 -17.73
N TYR A 148 12.47 -1.11 -17.23
CA TYR A 148 12.24 -1.49 -15.84
C TYR A 148 13.09 -0.65 -14.86
N PRO A 149 12.46 0.11 -13.94
CA PRO A 149 13.15 1.09 -13.11
C PRO A 149 13.53 0.58 -11.70
N TYR A 150 13.16 -0.66 -11.35
CA TYR A 150 13.28 -1.17 -9.98
C TYR A 150 14.53 -2.04 -9.79
N GLY A 151 14.85 -2.35 -8.53
CA GLY A 151 15.97 -3.22 -8.22
C GLY A 151 15.77 -4.68 -8.67
N PRO A 152 16.84 -5.49 -8.64
CA PRO A 152 16.89 -6.82 -9.26
C PRO A 152 16.05 -7.90 -8.57
N ILE A 153 15.48 -7.64 -7.40
CA ILE A 153 14.79 -8.68 -6.62
C ILE A 153 13.31 -8.78 -6.95
N PHE A 154 12.64 -7.68 -7.31
CA PHE A 154 11.20 -7.73 -7.55
C PHE A 154 10.85 -8.43 -8.88
N LEU A 155 11.65 -8.25 -9.93
CA LEU A 155 11.41 -8.86 -11.24
C LEU A 155 11.38 -10.40 -11.19
N PRO A 156 12.35 -11.11 -10.58
CA PRO A 156 12.27 -12.57 -10.42
C PRO A 156 10.99 -13.06 -9.75
N LEU A 157 10.46 -12.31 -8.77
CA LEU A 157 9.20 -12.65 -8.09
C LEU A 157 7.99 -12.52 -9.02
N THR A 158 8.02 -11.57 -9.97
CA THR A 158 6.95 -11.37 -10.95
C THR A 158 7.02 -12.32 -12.13
N LEU A 159 8.15 -13.01 -12.36
CA LEU A 159 8.25 -14.04 -13.39
C LEU A 159 7.33 -15.23 -13.10
N ILE A 160 7.17 -15.61 -11.82
CA ILE A 160 6.30 -16.72 -11.39
C ILE A 160 4.84 -16.50 -11.85
N PRO A 161 4.15 -15.41 -11.45
CA PRO A 161 2.79 -15.16 -11.89
C PRO A 161 2.70 -14.89 -13.41
N SER A 162 3.76 -14.35 -14.04
CA SER A 162 3.79 -14.15 -15.49
C SER A 162 3.79 -15.48 -16.26
N LEU A 163 4.66 -16.42 -15.89
CA LEU A 163 4.72 -17.75 -16.51
C LEU A 163 3.43 -18.54 -16.28
N LEU A 164 2.92 -18.54 -15.04
CA LEU A 164 1.70 -19.25 -14.68
C LEU A 164 0.43 -18.63 -15.29
N SER A 165 0.51 -17.41 -15.84
CA SER A 165 -0.61 -16.80 -16.55
C SER A 165 -0.90 -17.43 -17.92
N PHE A 166 0.06 -18.17 -18.49
CA PHE A 166 0.01 -18.70 -19.85
C PHE A 166 -0.36 -17.63 -20.90
N GLY A 167 0.13 -16.39 -20.70
CA GLY A 167 -0.13 -15.25 -21.57
C GLY A 167 -1.55 -14.65 -21.46
N LYS A 168 -2.40 -15.16 -20.56
CA LYS A 168 -3.77 -14.65 -20.36
C LYS A 168 -3.78 -13.48 -19.37
N PHE A 169 -4.24 -12.31 -19.81
CA PHE A 169 -4.26 -11.09 -19.01
C PHE A 169 -4.98 -11.25 -17.66
N ALA A 170 -6.24 -11.71 -17.67
CA ALA A 170 -7.04 -11.83 -16.44
C ALA A 170 -6.44 -12.82 -15.43
N MET A 171 -5.85 -13.91 -15.91
CA MET A 171 -5.15 -14.88 -15.06
C MET A 171 -3.87 -14.26 -14.47
N GLY A 172 -3.07 -13.59 -15.30
CA GLY A 172 -1.89 -12.85 -14.85
C GLY A 172 -2.25 -11.80 -13.80
N PHE A 173 -3.32 -11.03 -14.03
CA PHE A 173 -3.80 -10.04 -13.07
C PHE A 173 -4.08 -10.66 -11.69
N ILE A 174 -4.85 -11.74 -11.62
CA ILE A 174 -5.16 -12.41 -10.34
C ILE A 174 -3.91 -13.01 -9.70
N LEU A 175 -3.00 -13.61 -10.47
CA LEU A 175 -1.77 -14.20 -9.94
C LEU A 175 -0.79 -13.14 -9.42
N PHE A 176 -0.67 -12.00 -10.09
CA PHE A 176 0.10 -10.86 -9.58
C PHE A 176 -0.54 -10.32 -8.30
N LYS A 177 -1.87 -10.15 -8.26
CA LYS A 177 -2.59 -9.74 -7.04
C LYS A 177 -2.40 -10.74 -5.91
N LEU A 178 -2.36 -12.04 -6.20
CA LEU A 178 -2.09 -13.09 -5.23
C LEU A 178 -0.70 -12.94 -4.59
N LEU A 179 0.34 -12.56 -5.35
CA LEU A 179 1.67 -12.28 -4.80
C LEU A 179 1.63 -11.22 -3.69
N PHE A 180 0.89 -10.12 -3.90
CA PHE A 180 0.72 -9.06 -2.90
C PHE A 180 -0.10 -9.54 -1.69
N VAL A 181 -1.17 -10.29 -1.92
CA VAL A 181 -1.98 -10.86 -0.83
C VAL A 181 -1.17 -11.84 0.02
N VAL A 182 -0.32 -12.67 -0.60
CA VAL A 182 0.59 -13.58 0.11
C VAL A 182 1.55 -12.77 0.99
N ALA A 183 2.25 -11.78 0.42
CA ALA A 183 3.17 -10.93 1.19
C ALA A 183 2.49 -10.25 2.39
N TYR A 184 1.29 -9.71 2.17
CA TYR A 184 0.47 -9.09 3.20
C TYR A 184 0.05 -10.09 4.31
N VAL A 185 -0.49 -11.26 3.95
CA VAL A 185 -0.92 -12.28 4.92
C VAL A 185 0.26 -12.81 5.72
N PHE A 186 1.42 -13.06 5.09
CA PHE A 186 2.62 -13.49 5.79
C PHE A 186 3.18 -12.40 6.72
N THR A 187 3.07 -11.12 6.35
CA THR A 187 3.43 -10.01 7.22
C THR A 187 2.53 -9.98 8.46
N VAL A 188 1.21 -10.12 8.30
CA VAL A 188 0.27 -10.21 9.44
C VAL A 188 0.55 -11.45 10.29
N LEU A 189 0.81 -12.60 9.67
CA LEU A 189 1.12 -13.87 10.34
C LEU A 189 2.38 -13.78 11.20
N THR A 190 3.40 -13.06 10.73
CA THR A 190 4.65 -12.86 11.49
C THR A 190 4.49 -11.84 12.60
N LEU A 191 3.79 -10.73 12.36
CA LEU A 191 3.47 -9.73 13.39
C LEU A 191 2.62 -10.33 14.51
N GLN A 192 1.62 -11.16 14.21
CA GLN A 192 0.74 -11.71 15.26
C GLN A 192 1.47 -12.64 16.24
N LYS A 193 2.59 -13.25 15.81
CA LYS A 193 3.46 -14.05 16.68
C LYS A 193 4.24 -13.19 17.67
N ARG A 194 4.33 -11.87 17.43
CA ARG A 194 5.02 -10.90 18.29
C ARG A 194 4.03 -10.09 19.11
N ASP A 195 3.05 -9.47 18.45
CA ASP A 195 2.02 -8.67 19.09
C ASP A 195 0.75 -8.63 18.23
N ARG A 196 -0.40 -9.00 18.81
CA ARG A 196 -1.69 -9.00 18.10
C ARG A 196 -2.13 -7.61 17.64
N THR A 197 -1.82 -6.58 18.40
CA THR A 197 -2.13 -5.18 18.09
C THR A 197 -1.34 -4.71 16.88
N TRP A 198 -0.06 -5.06 16.78
CA TRP A 198 0.76 -4.76 15.60
C TRP A 198 0.21 -5.43 14.35
N ALA A 199 -0.20 -6.69 14.47
CA ALA A 199 -0.78 -7.44 13.36
C ALA A 199 -2.13 -6.86 12.91
N ILE A 200 -3.02 -6.51 13.85
CA ILE A 200 -4.30 -5.85 13.54
C ILE A 200 -4.07 -4.48 12.90
N PHE A 201 -3.14 -3.70 13.46
CA PHE A 201 -2.75 -2.41 12.92
C PHE A 201 -2.34 -2.55 11.46
N PHE A 202 -1.37 -3.41 11.14
CA PHE A 202 -0.93 -3.63 9.77
C PHE A 202 -2.05 -4.18 8.88
N ALA A 203 -2.81 -5.19 9.35
CA ALA A 203 -3.87 -5.83 8.58
C ALA A 203 -4.97 -4.84 8.16
N THR A 204 -5.33 -3.91 9.03
CA THR A 204 -6.47 -3.00 8.79
C THR A 204 -6.04 -1.61 8.34
N HIS A 205 -4.74 -1.32 8.25
CA HIS A 205 -4.27 0.02 7.94
C HIS A 205 -4.71 0.44 6.53
N PRO A 206 -5.45 1.55 6.38
CA PRO A 206 -5.99 1.96 5.06
C PRO A 206 -4.93 2.11 3.97
N LEU A 207 -3.74 2.65 4.29
CA LEU A 207 -2.62 2.68 3.34
C LEU A 207 -2.17 1.29 2.87
N VAL A 208 -2.12 0.29 3.76
CA VAL A 208 -1.73 -1.08 3.36
C VAL A 208 -2.77 -1.69 2.43
N LEU A 209 -4.06 -1.49 2.74
CA LEU A 209 -5.15 -2.00 1.92
C LEU A 209 -5.18 -1.34 0.54
N ILE A 210 -5.03 -0.01 0.48
CA ILE A 210 -5.16 0.74 -0.78
C ILE A 210 -3.86 0.66 -1.58
N GLU A 211 -2.74 1.09 -1.01
CA GLU A 211 -1.47 1.15 -1.75
C GLU A 211 -0.83 -0.23 -1.93
N GLY A 212 -0.95 -1.08 -0.92
CA GLY A 212 -0.37 -2.42 -0.96
C GLY A 212 -1.22 -3.43 -1.71
N LEU A 213 -2.53 -3.51 -1.41
CA LEU A 213 -3.39 -4.56 -1.99
C LEU A 213 -4.16 -4.08 -3.20
N VAL A 214 -4.86 -2.93 -3.16
CA VAL A 214 -5.66 -2.46 -4.30
C VAL A 214 -4.75 -2.09 -5.46
N ASN A 215 -3.81 -1.17 -5.25
CA ASN A 215 -2.90 -0.69 -6.29
C ASN A 215 -1.73 -1.65 -6.56
N GLY A 216 -1.33 -2.45 -5.58
CA GLY A 216 -0.26 -3.43 -5.75
C GLY A 216 1.12 -2.81 -5.89
N HIS A 217 1.47 -1.79 -5.10
CA HIS A 217 2.81 -1.22 -5.15
C HIS A 217 3.86 -2.17 -4.56
N ASN A 218 4.99 -2.35 -5.26
CA ASN A 218 6.06 -3.26 -4.85
C ASN A 218 6.72 -2.90 -3.50
N ASP A 219 6.48 -1.69 -2.99
CA ASP A 219 6.78 -1.26 -1.63
C ASP A 219 6.26 -2.25 -0.57
N LEU A 220 5.07 -2.83 -0.76
CA LEU A 220 4.53 -3.83 0.18
C LEU A 220 5.42 -5.08 0.27
N ILE A 221 6.00 -5.51 -0.85
CA ILE A 221 6.90 -6.68 -0.90
C ILE A 221 8.24 -6.34 -0.22
N SER A 222 8.75 -5.13 -0.43
CA SER A 222 9.92 -4.62 0.29
C SER A 222 9.68 -4.58 1.80
N VAL A 223 8.52 -4.06 2.23
CA VAL A 223 8.09 -4.04 3.63
C VAL A 223 8.00 -5.44 4.22
N TRP A 224 7.46 -6.41 3.48
CA TRP A 224 7.36 -7.80 3.92
C TRP A 224 8.75 -8.39 4.25
N PHE A 225 9.73 -8.26 3.34
CA PHE A 225 11.09 -8.74 3.59
C PHE A 225 11.78 -7.96 4.70
N GLY A 226 11.69 -6.63 4.70
CA GLY A 226 12.33 -5.77 5.71
C GLY A 226 11.82 -6.07 7.11
N LEU A 227 10.51 -6.25 7.27
CA LEU A 227 9.89 -6.57 8.55
C LEU A 227 10.26 -7.99 9.01
N MET A 228 10.26 -8.98 8.11
CA MET A 228 10.74 -10.33 8.44
C MET A 228 12.20 -10.31 8.89
N GLY A 229 13.07 -9.57 8.21
CA GLY A 229 14.48 -9.41 8.57
C GLY A 229 14.65 -8.81 9.97
N LEU A 230 13.85 -7.78 10.29
CA LEU A 230 13.84 -7.14 11.60
C LEU A 230 13.42 -8.13 12.70
N LEU A 231 12.39 -8.93 12.45
CA LEU A 231 11.94 -9.96 13.40
C LEU A 231 12.89 -11.15 13.50
N ALA A 232 13.81 -11.30 12.56
CA ALA A 232 14.81 -12.36 12.48
C ALA A 232 16.20 -11.94 13.00
N LEU A 233 16.37 -10.74 13.57
CA LEU A 233 17.69 -10.21 14.01
C LEU A 233 18.49 -11.11 14.95
N LYS A 234 17.85 -12.05 15.66
CA LYS A 234 18.55 -13.07 16.45
C LYS A 234 19.35 -14.06 15.58
N ASN A 235 18.90 -14.33 14.36
CA ASN A 235 19.63 -15.06 13.33
C ASN A 235 20.18 -14.03 12.32
N ARG A 236 21.43 -13.64 12.50
CA ARG A 236 22.07 -12.58 11.70
C ARG A 236 22.11 -12.92 10.22
N LEU A 237 22.34 -14.18 9.84
CA LEU A 237 22.37 -14.60 8.43
C LEU A 237 21.00 -14.41 7.78
N ALA A 238 19.93 -14.86 8.44
CA ALA A 238 18.57 -14.68 7.95
C ALA A 238 18.18 -13.19 7.85
N ALA A 239 18.52 -12.39 8.87
CA ALA A 239 18.25 -10.95 8.85
C ALA A 239 19.02 -10.23 7.73
N THR A 240 20.31 -10.52 7.53
CA THR A 240 21.13 -10.00 6.42
C THR A 240 20.51 -10.35 5.07
N ALA A 241 20.11 -11.61 4.86
CA ALA A 241 19.50 -12.03 3.60
C ALA A 241 18.18 -11.30 3.34
N LEU A 242 17.30 -11.22 4.34
CA LEU A 242 16.00 -10.54 4.22
C LEU A 242 16.13 -9.02 4.03
N PHE A 243 17.09 -8.37 4.69
CA PHE A 243 17.40 -6.97 4.41
C PHE A 243 17.98 -6.77 3.01
N GLY A 244 18.80 -7.69 2.52
CA GLY A 244 19.28 -7.71 1.14
C GLY A 244 18.14 -7.81 0.12
N LEU A 245 17.18 -8.71 0.37
CA LEU A 245 15.98 -8.84 -0.47
C LEU A 245 15.14 -7.55 -0.46
N SER A 246 14.91 -6.95 0.72
CA SER A 246 14.21 -5.67 0.84
C SER A 246 14.91 -4.56 0.05
N ALA A 247 16.23 -4.41 0.26
CA ALA A 247 17.06 -3.39 -0.37
C ALA A 247 17.15 -3.56 -1.89
N GLY A 248 17.19 -4.81 -2.36
CA GLY A 248 17.18 -5.13 -3.79
C GLY A 248 15.82 -4.92 -4.47
N ILE A 249 14.76 -4.59 -3.74
CA ILE A 249 13.49 -4.08 -4.29
C ILE A 249 13.49 -2.55 -4.22
N LYS A 250 13.82 -1.98 -3.04
CA LYS A 250 13.90 -0.55 -2.78
C LYS A 250 15.21 -0.20 -2.08
N TYR A 251 16.12 0.46 -2.79
CA TYR A 251 17.48 0.73 -2.31
C TYR A 251 17.56 1.50 -0.98
N PHE A 252 16.62 2.41 -0.71
CA PHE A 252 16.62 3.16 0.55
C PHE A 252 16.37 2.27 1.79
N THR A 253 15.83 1.05 1.62
CA THR A 253 15.72 0.08 2.73
C THR A 253 17.05 -0.59 3.07
N SER A 254 18.13 -0.34 2.34
CA SER A 254 19.49 -0.72 2.74
C SER A 254 19.91 -0.11 4.09
N ALA A 255 19.27 0.99 4.52
CA ALA A 255 19.48 1.55 5.86
C ALA A 255 19.17 0.55 6.99
N LEU A 256 18.37 -0.51 6.74
CA LEU A 256 18.09 -1.57 7.70
C LEU A 256 19.35 -2.35 8.13
N PHE A 257 20.40 -2.40 7.30
CA PHE A 257 21.67 -3.03 7.67
C PHE A 257 22.31 -2.38 8.91
N ALA A 258 21.98 -1.11 9.24
CA ALA A 258 22.41 -0.46 10.47
C ALA A 258 21.92 -1.18 11.74
N LEU A 259 20.85 -1.99 11.66
CA LEU A 259 20.35 -2.81 12.76
C LEU A 259 21.26 -4.00 13.09
N LEU A 260 22.12 -4.41 12.15
CA LEU A 260 23.06 -5.50 12.36
C LEU A 260 24.33 -5.01 13.05
N ILE A 261 24.70 -3.74 12.89
CA ILE A 261 25.91 -3.19 13.50
C ILE A 261 25.72 -3.15 15.03
N PRO A 262 26.66 -3.68 15.84
CA PRO A 262 26.58 -3.66 17.29
C PRO A 262 26.87 -2.25 17.84
N LEU A 263 26.00 -1.30 17.50
CA LEU A 263 26.05 0.07 17.99
C LEU A 263 25.58 0.10 19.46
N LYS A 264 26.15 1.03 20.25
CA LYS A 264 25.67 1.28 21.61
C LYS A 264 24.15 1.58 21.59
N ARG A 265 23.44 1.03 22.57
CA ARG A 265 22.11 1.45 23.07
C ARG A 265 21.15 2.02 22.01
N ASN A 266 20.24 1.24 21.43
CA ASN A 266 19.11 1.71 20.59
C ASN A 266 19.45 2.67 19.41
N VAL A 267 20.71 2.99 19.10
CA VAL A 267 21.06 3.97 18.05
C VAL A 267 20.77 3.41 16.66
N GLY A 268 21.07 2.12 16.43
CA GLY A 268 20.88 1.47 15.12
C GLY A 268 19.45 1.58 14.58
N ARG A 269 18.42 1.50 15.44
CA ARG A 269 17.03 1.68 15.01
C ARG A 269 16.71 3.10 14.55
N TYR A 270 17.32 4.12 15.15
CA TYR A 270 17.13 5.51 14.73
C TYR A 270 17.91 5.82 13.45
N ILE A 271 19.13 5.27 13.31
CA ILE A 271 19.90 5.37 12.05
C ILE A 271 19.13 4.71 10.91
N ALA A 272 18.66 3.48 11.10
CA ALA A 272 17.88 2.78 10.09
C ALA A 272 16.61 3.55 9.71
N PHE A 273 15.88 4.05 10.72
CA PHE A 273 14.68 4.86 10.49
C PHE A 273 14.99 6.15 9.73
N ALA A 274 16.00 6.90 10.16
CA ALA A 274 16.45 8.11 9.49
C ALA A 274 16.92 7.84 8.05
N GLY A 275 17.63 6.73 7.81
CA GLY A 275 18.11 6.34 6.50
C GLY A 275 16.99 5.92 5.53
N VAL A 276 15.88 5.33 6.02
CA VAL A 276 14.66 5.13 5.21
C VAL A 276 13.92 6.45 5.01
N THR A 277 13.90 7.32 6.04
CA THR A 277 13.17 8.60 6.00
C THR A 277 13.81 9.60 5.05
N ALA A 278 15.14 9.70 5.02
CA ALA A 278 15.85 10.74 4.27
C ALA A 278 15.59 10.70 2.76
N PRO A 279 15.61 9.55 2.06
CA PRO A 279 15.26 9.49 0.64
C PRO A 279 13.79 9.82 0.38
N VAL A 280 12.87 9.39 1.26
CA VAL A 280 11.45 9.74 1.14
C VAL A 280 11.25 11.24 1.29
N LEU A 281 11.90 11.88 2.26
CA LEU A 281 11.88 13.33 2.43
C LEU A 281 12.52 14.05 1.25
N TYR A 282 13.66 13.58 0.76
CA TYR A 282 14.33 14.14 -0.40
C TYR A 282 13.39 14.16 -1.61
N ILE A 283 12.81 13.02 -1.97
CA ILE A 283 11.86 12.93 -3.10
C ILE A 283 10.62 13.78 -2.84
N SER A 284 10.16 13.89 -1.59
CA SER A 284 9.02 14.73 -1.24
C SER A 284 9.29 16.23 -1.40
N LEU A 285 10.56 16.65 -1.36
CA LEU A 285 10.99 18.05 -1.49
C LEU A 285 11.44 18.39 -2.91
N THR A 286 12.04 17.45 -3.63
CA THR A 286 12.65 17.69 -4.95
C THR A 286 11.84 17.13 -6.11
N GLY A 287 10.89 16.24 -5.84
CA GLY A 287 10.07 15.58 -6.86
C GLY A 287 8.62 15.41 -6.41
N GLU A 288 7.99 14.36 -6.93
CA GLU A 288 6.58 14.06 -6.64
C GLU A 288 6.47 13.07 -5.46
N PRO A 289 6.07 13.51 -4.25
CA PRO A 289 5.74 12.60 -3.15
C PRO A 289 4.63 11.64 -3.55
N GLN A 290 4.82 10.36 -3.26
CA GLN A 290 3.83 9.33 -3.51
C GLN A 290 3.41 8.66 -2.20
N SER A 291 2.11 8.40 -2.06
CA SER A 291 1.51 7.86 -0.84
C SER A 291 2.07 6.48 -0.45
N TRP A 292 2.43 5.66 -1.43
CA TRP A 292 2.97 4.32 -1.19
C TRP A 292 4.40 4.32 -0.62
N TYR A 293 5.19 5.39 -0.79
CA TYR A 293 6.53 5.48 -0.17
C TYR A 293 6.44 5.35 1.35
N TYR A 294 5.33 5.78 1.94
CA TYR A 294 5.10 5.75 3.38
C TYR A 294 4.80 4.35 3.94
N LEU A 295 4.51 3.36 3.08
CA LEU A 295 4.42 1.96 3.51
C LEU A 295 5.72 1.48 4.17
N ASN A 296 6.87 2.00 3.71
CA ASN A 296 8.19 1.59 4.20
C ASN A 296 8.42 1.93 5.68
N PHE A 297 7.71 2.91 6.23
CA PHE A 297 7.76 3.19 7.67
C PHE A 297 7.17 2.07 8.53
N LEU A 298 6.28 1.24 7.95
CA LEU A 298 5.65 0.11 8.64
C LEU A 298 6.62 -1.03 8.94
N ILE A 299 7.79 -1.08 8.29
CA ILE A 299 8.88 -1.99 8.68
C ILE A 299 9.22 -1.81 10.16
N PHE A 300 9.16 -0.57 10.66
CA PHE A 300 9.56 -0.21 12.02
C PHE A 300 8.45 -0.34 13.07
N ILE A 301 7.32 -0.99 12.74
CA ILE A 301 6.27 -1.28 13.72
C ILE A 301 6.84 -1.84 15.04
N PRO A 302 7.76 -2.84 15.03
CA PRO A 302 8.27 -3.42 16.29
C PRO A 302 9.09 -2.45 17.17
N TYR A 303 9.55 -1.33 16.63
CA TYR A 303 10.35 -0.35 17.38
C TYR A 303 9.61 0.96 17.68
N PHE A 304 8.74 1.41 16.77
CA PHE A 304 8.12 2.73 16.84
C PHE A 304 6.60 2.69 16.78
N PHE A 305 5.97 1.56 17.16
CA PHE A 305 4.51 1.40 17.13
C PHE A 305 3.74 2.57 17.75
N GLY A 306 4.14 3.07 18.92
CA GLY A 306 3.46 4.20 19.57
C GLY A 306 3.46 5.48 18.73
N GLY A 307 4.56 5.75 18.00
CA GLY A 307 4.64 6.87 17.07
C GLY A 307 3.81 6.63 15.81
N LEU A 308 4.00 5.47 15.17
CA LEU A 308 3.31 5.10 13.94
C LEU A 308 1.77 5.01 14.13
N SER A 309 1.31 4.47 15.25
CA SER A 309 -0.12 4.40 15.58
C SER A 309 -0.76 5.75 15.91
N SER A 310 0.03 6.84 15.90
CA SER A 310 -0.47 8.20 16.10
C SER A 310 -0.55 9.02 14.80
N THR A 311 -0.10 8.47 13.65
CA THR A 311 0.01 9.19 12.37
C THR A 311 -1.25 9.10 11.49
N TYR A 312 -2.42 8.88 12.09
CA TYR A 312 -3.68 8.70 11.33
C TYR A 312 -4.06 9.94 10.52
N ILE A 313 -3.84 11.15 11.04
CA ILE A 313 -4.17 12.39 10.32
C ILE A 313 -3.32 12.47 9.05
N PHE A 314 -2.02 12.23 9.17
CA PHE A 314 -1.13 12.26 8.02
C PHE A 314 -1.43 11.14 7.02
N SER A 315 -1.67 9.91 7.49
CA SER A 315 -2.01 8.78 6.63
C SER A 315 -3.33 8.97 5.89
N PHE A 316 -4.31 9.62 6.54
CA PHE A 316 -5.55 10.04 5.91
C PHE A 316 -5.28 11.09 4.82
N GLY A 317 -4.44 12.08 5.11
CA GLY A 317 -3.99 13.09 4.15
C GLY A 317 -3.32 12.53 2.90
N LEU A 318 -2.47 11.51 3.05
CA LEU A 318 -1.85 10.80 1.92
C LEU A 318 -2.92 10.21 0.99
N LEU A 319 -3.97 9.61 1.53
CA LEU A 319 -5.06 9.06 0.72
C LEU A 319 -5.99 10.16 0.16
N MET A 320 -6.18 11.27 0.88
CA MET A 320 -6.91 12.43 0.37
C MET A 320 -6.15 13.19 -0.72
N SER A 321 -4.83 13.00 -0.81
CA SER A 321 -4.02 13.62 -1.87
C SER A 321 -4.37 13.13 -3.28
N TYR A 322 -5.15 12.06 -3.40
CA TYR A 322 -5.77 11.61 -4.65
C TYR A 322 -6.98 12.45 -5.09
N TYR A 323 -7.40 13.45 -4.30
CA TYR A 323 -8.47 14.38 -4.66
C TYR A 323 -8.37 14.95 -6.08
N PRO A 324 -7.23 15.52 -6.52
CA PRO A 324 -7.14 16.13 -7.84
C PRO A 324 -7.42 15.09 -8.94
N PHE A 325 -6.92 13.86 -8.77
CA PHE A 325 -7.13 12.78 -9.72
C PHE A 325 -8.58 12.33 -9.83
N ILE A 326 -9.22 12.09 -8.68
CA ILE A 326 -10.58 11.55 -8.61
C ILE A 326 -11.60 12.62 -8.97
N ALA A 327 -11.53 13.79 -8.35
CA ALA A 327 -12.52 14.84 -8.49
C ALA A 327 -12.29 15.73 -9.72
N LEU A 328 -11.03 16.02 -10.05
CA LEU A 328 -10.67 17.00 -11.09
C LEU A 328 -10.13 16.37 -12.37
N GLY A 329 -9.83 15.06 -12.40
CA GLY A 329 -9.34 14.37 -13.59
C GLY A 329 -7.83 14.16 -13.61
N ASP A 330 -7.30 13.85 -14.80
CA ASP A 330 -5.93 13.36 -14.99
C ASP A 330 -4.82 14.18 -14.31
N TRP A 331 -3.72 13.51 -13.94
CA TRP A 331 -2.55 14.14 -13.32
C TRP A 331 -1.84 15.16 -14.21
N GLY A 332 -1.98 15.07 -15.54
CA GLY A 332 -1.39 16.00 -16.50
C GLY A 332 -2.10 17.36 -16.58
N ARG A 333 -3.23 17.56 -15.87
CA ARG A 333 -3.89 18.87 -15.80
C ARG A 333 -3.03 19.85 -14.99
N PRO A 334 -2.77 21.08 -15.48
CA PRO A 334 -2.00 22.08 -14.74
C PRO A 334 -2.60 22.31 -13.35
N GLY A 335 -1.76 22.28 -12.30
CA GLY A 335 -2.20 22.52 -10.92
C GLY A 335 -2.57 21.26 -10.13
N ASN A 336 -2.84 20.12 -10.77
CA ASN A 336 -3.28 18.91 -10.05
C ASN A 336 -2.19 18.31 -9.16
N THR A 337 -0.96 18.28 -9.66
CA THR A 337 0.20 17.77 -8.91
C THR A 337 0.55 18.71 -7.75
N GLU A 338 0.50 20.02 -7.97
CA GLU A 338 0.70 21.03 -6.94
C GLU A 338 -0.35 20.91 -5.83
N LEU A 339 -1.62 20.72 -6.21
CA LEU A 339 -2.71 20.55 -5.25
C LEU A 339 -2.54 19.28 -4.41
N LYS A 340 -2.10 18.16 -5.02
CA LYS A 340 -1.72 16.95 -4.30
C LYS A 340 -0.62 17.24 -3.28
N HIS A 341 0.45 17.95 -3.67
CA HIS A 341 1.55 18.31 -2.75
C HIS A 341 1.05 19.16 -1.59
N MET A 342 0.22 20.17 -1.87
CA MET A 342 -0.38 21.02 -0.84
C MET A 342 -1.20 20.22 0.16
N ILE A 343 -2.04 19.27 -0.30
CA ILE A 343 -2.82 18.40 0.59
C ILE A 343 -1.89 17.63 1.53
N ILE A 344 -0.84 17.00 0.98
CA ILE A 344 0.13 16.24 1.80
C ILE A 344 0.79 17.13 2.86
N ILE A 345 1.23 18.33 2.48
CA ILE A 345 1.86 19.30 3.39
C ILE A 345 0.90 19.74 4.49
N ILE A 346 -0.34 20.10 4.14
CA ILE A 346 -1.37 20.53 5.11
C ILE A 346 -1.61 19.43 6.14
N PHE A 347 -1.81 18.18 5.70
CA PHE A 347 -2.03 17.07 6.63
C PHE A 347 -0.79 16.71 7.47
N ALA A 348 0.42 16.92 6.94
CA ALA A 348 1.65 16.79 7.73
C ALA A 348 1.72 17.85 8.85
N LEU A 349 1.41 19.11 8.53
CA LEU A 349 1.37 20.20 9.51
C LEU A 349 0.27 19.97 10.57
N LEU A 350 -0.91 19.52 10.16
CA LEU A 350 -2.00 19.15 11.07
C LEU A 350 -1.59 18.00 12.00
N GLN A 351 -0.88 17.00 11.50
CA GLN A 351 -0.36 15.90 12.31
C GLN A 351 0.66 16.39 13.35
N ILE A 352 1.55 17.31 12.99
CA ILE A 352 2.52 17.92 13.90
C ILE A 352 1.80 18.75 14.98
N ALA A 353 0.85 19.59 14.59
CA ALA A 353 0.04 20.38 15.51
C ALA A 353 -0.73 19.50 16.51
N HIS A 354 -1.38 18.45 16.01
CA HIS A 354 -2.08 17.46 16.84
C HIS A 354 -1.15 16.78 17.85
N TYR A 355 0.06 16.39 17.44
CA TYR A 355 1.04 15.79 18.34
C TYR A 355 1.43 16.74 19.50
N PHE A 356 1.73 18.01 19.21
CA PHE A 356 2.07 18.99 20.24
C PHE A 356 0.88 19.30 21.16
N PHE A 357 -0.33 19.39 20.60
CA PHE A 357 -1.56 19.58 21.37
C PHE A 357 -1.77 18.44 22.39
N MET A 358 -1.70 17.19 21.94
CA MET A 358 -1.88 16.02 22.81
C MET A 358 -0.78 15.90 23.88
N LYS A 359 0.47 16.27 23.56
CA LYS A 359 1.58 16.30 24.52
C LYS A 359 1.40 17.37 25.59
N LYS A 360 0.86 18.54 25.24
CA LYS A 360 0.54 19.62 26.19
C LYS A 360 -0.61 19.20 27.12
N PHE A 361 -1.64 18.57 26.57
CA PHE A 361 -2.81 18.11 27.31
C PHE A 361 -2.46 17.03 28.35
N SER A 362 -1.67 16.01 27.97
CA SER A 362 -1.25 14.94 28.88
C SER A 362 -0.40 15.46 30.05
N ARG A 363 0.49 16.44 29.80
CA ARG A 363 1.26 17.12 30.85
C ARG A 363 0.36 17.87 31.83
N ARG A 364 -0.63 18.65 31.36
CA ARG A 364 -1.57 19.36 32.23
C ARG A 364 -2.40 18.41 33.10
N TRP A 365 -2.87 17.29 32.54
CA TRP A 365 -3.63 16.29 33.28
C TRP A 365 -2.80 15.60 34.38
N SER A 366 -1.51 15.32 34.11
CA SER A 366 -0.62 14.77 35.12
C SER A 366 -0.30 15.73 36.28
N PHE A 367 -0.35 17.04 36.04
CA PHE A 367 -0.15 18.06 37.07
C PHE A 367 -1.38 18.16 38.00
N MET A 368 -2.60 18.13 37.43
CA MET A 368 -3.84 18.15 38.22
C MET A 368 -4.02 16.90 39.11
N ARG A 369 -3.47 15.74 38.73
CA ARG A 369 -3.48 14.51 39.54
C ARG A 369 -2.40 14.43 40.62
N LYS A 370 -1.42 15.33 40.63
CA LYS A 370 -0.37 15.40 41.66
C LYS A 370 -0.63 16.50 42.69
N GLY A 371 -1.64 17.33 42.46
CA GLY A 371 -2.09 18.39 43.37
C GLY A 371 -3.45 18.11 44.03
N ALA A 372 -4.00 16.91 43.83
CA ALA A 372 -5.14 16.33 44.55
C ALA A 372 -4.64 15.02 45.17
#